data_AF-A0AAP3AP47-F1
#
_entry.id   AF-A0AAP3AP47-F1
#
_cell.length_a   1.000
_cell.length_b   1.000
_cell.length_c   1.000
_cell.angle_alpha   90.00
_cell.angle_beta   90.00
_cell.angle_gamma   90.00
#
_symmetry.space_group_name_H-M   'P 1'
#
loop_
_entity.id
_entity.type
_entity.pdbx_description
1 polymer ?
#
loop_
_entity_poly.entity_id
_entity_poly.type
_entity_poly.pdbx_seq_one_letter_code
_entity_poly.pdbx_strand_id
1 'polypeptide(L)'
;MNKKITKKEDLEIGKCYRDGNKFYYVTGRVECYERSFLEAESFHFDNEMLIDLSTPYIEDIVEESNFREIPPKKFLKQFKKFKKEKKENILLEMDRLILADIELKKIPKQ
;
A
#
# COMPACT_ATOMS: atom_id res chain seq x y z
N MET A 1 1.37 16.97 -18.04
CA MET A 1 2.62 16.18 -17.82
C MET A 1 2.63 15.72 -16.37
N ASN A 2 2.79 14.43 -16.08
CA ASN A 2 3.02 13.99 -14.70
C ASN A 2 4.50 14.22 -14.39
N LYS A 3 4.82 15.28 -13.64
CA LYS A 3 6.17 15.56 -13.13
C LYS A 3 6.60 14.37 -12.26
N LYS A 4 7.81 13.85 -12.51
CA LYS A 4 8.44 12.91 -11.57
C LYS A 4 8.89 13.72 -10.36
N ILE A 5 8.54 13.26 -9.17
CA ILE A 5 8.94 13.84 -7.90
C ILE A 5 10.20 13.11 -7.46
N THR A 6 11.25 13.88 -7.22
CA THR A 6 12.58 13.38 -6.83
C THR A 6 13.10 14.06 -5.57
N LYS A 7 12.28 14.92 -4.96
CA LYS A 7 12.65 15.77 -3.84
C LYS A 7 11.55 15.72 -2.79
N LYS A 8 11.93 15.64 -1.53
CA LYS A 8 11.00 15.54 -0.39
C LYS A 8 10.08 16.76 -0.33
N GLU A 9 10.61 17.93 -0.68
CA GLU A 9 9.92 19.21 -0.62
C GLU A 9 8.81 19.36 -1.68
N ASP A 10 8.79 18.51 -2.71
CA ASP A 10 7.72 18.47 -3.72
C ASP A 10 6.48 17.68 -3.23
N LEU A 11 6.53 17.10 -2.03
CA LEU A 11 5.39 16.40 -1.42
C LEU A 11 4.49 17.36 -0.64
N GLU A 12 3.19 17.20 -0.79
CA GLU A 12 2.17 18.08 -0.21
C GLU A 12 1.06 17.26 0.49
N ILE A 13 0.59 17.78 1.63
CA ILE A 13 -0.56 17.22 2.35
C ILE A 13 -1.81 17.30 1.46
N GLY A 14 -2.62 16.24 1.45
CA GLY A 14 -3.83 16.15 0.65
C GLY A 14 -3.61 15.74 -0.81
N LYS A 15 -2.36 15.49 -1.22
CA LYS A 15 -2.04 14.96 -2.55
C LYS A 15 -1.89 13.44 -2.54
N CYS A 16 -2.03 12.88 -3.74
CA CYS A 16 -1.87 11.45 -3.98
C CYS A 16 -0.66 11.18 -4.86
N TYR A 17 0.09 10.15 -4.51
CA TYR A 17 1.29 9.75 -5.23
C TYR A 17 1.26 8.27 -5.60
N ARG A 18 1.99 7.95 -6.65
CA ARG A 18 2.22 6.57 -7.08
C ARG A 18 3.71 6.34 -7.28
N ASP A 19 4.17 5.20 -6.80
CA ASP A 19 5.45 4.61 -7.16
C ASP A 19 5.25 3.13 -7.49
N GLY A 20 5.51 2.73 -8.74
CA GLY A 20 5.27 1.36 -9.19
C GLY A 20 3.83 0.87 -8.91
N ASN A 21 3.69 -0.15 -8.06
CA ASN A 21 2.40 -0.70 -7.62
C ASN A 21 1.92 -0.14 -6.28
N LYS A 22 2.66 0.79 -5.69
CA LYS A 22 2.36 1.42 -4.41
C LYS A 22 1.65 2.75 -4.64
N PHE A 23 0.65 3.01 -3.82
CA PHE A 23 -0.17 4.21 -3.85
C PHE A 23 -0.17 4.85 -2.48
N TYR A 24 0.00 6.16 -2.44
CA TYR A 24 0.12 6.92 -1.20
C TYR A 24 -0.84 8.13 -1.24
N TYR A 25 -1.52 8.39 -0.13
CA TYR A 25 -2.28 9.60 0.11
C TYR A 25 -1.72 10.27 1.36
N VAL A 26 -1.17 11.48 1.21
CA VAL A 26 -0.53 12.19 2.31
C VAL A 26 -1.60 12.82 3.19
N THR A 27 -1.67 12.37 4.44
CA THR A 27 -2.71 12.73 5.41
C THR A 27 -2.29 13.86 6.33
N GLY A 28 -1.00 13.96 6.65
CA GLY A 28 -0.54 14.90 7.65
C GLY A 28 0.98 15.00 7.73
N ARG A 29 1.44 15.69 8.77
CA ARG A 29 2.85 15.82 9.14
C ARG A 29 2.99 15.39 10.60
N VAL A 30 3.99 14.56 10.85
CA VAL A 30 4.34 14.10 12.19
C VAL A 30 5.70 14.68 12.51
N GLU A 31 5.77 15.41 13.62
CA GLU A 31 7.01 15.94 14.17
C GLU A 31 7.51 15.03 15.29
N CYS A 32 8.76 14.58 15.20
CA CYS A 32 9.47 13.94 16.29
C CYS A 32 10.70 14.77 16.66
N TYR A 33 11.26 14.53 17.85
CA TYR A 33 12.38 15.30 18.41
C TYR A 33 13.59 15.41 17.47
N GLU A 34 13.78 14.46 16.56
CA GLU A 34 14.93 14.41 15.66
C GLU A 34 14.59 14.75 14.21
N ARG A 35 13.32 14.60 13.77
CA ARG A 35 12.89 14.74 12.37
C ARG A 35 11.41 15.11 12.24
N SER A 36 11.05 15.78 11.15
CA SER A 36 9.66 15.92 10.69
C SER A 36 9.50 15.09 9.43
N PHE A 37 8.37 14.39 9.30
CA PHE A 37 8.06 13.61 8.09
C PHE A 37 6.56 13.69 7.75
N LEU A 38 6.25 13.44 6.48
CA LEU A 38 4.87 13.36 6.00
C LEU A 38 4.28 11.96 6.25
N GLU A 39 3.11 11.95 6.87
CA GLU A 39 2.33 10.74 7.07
C GLU A 39 1.47 10.46 5.84
N ALA A 40 1.36 9.18 5.48
CA ALA A 40 0.50 8.74 4.40
C ALA A 40 -0.27 7.46 4.71
N GLU A 41 -1.50 7.40 4.23
CA GLU A 41 -2.21 6.15 4.01
C GLU A 41 -1.71 5.54 2.69
N SER A 42 -1.32 4.27 2.72
CA SER A 42 -0.78 3.60 1.55
C SER A 42 -1.30 2.18 1.35
N PHE A 43 -1.26 1.71 0.10
CA PHE A 43 -1.54 0.33 -0.26
C PHE A 43 -0.74 -0.08 -1.49
N HIS A 44 -0.51 -1.38 -1.65
CA HIS A 44 0.23 -1.91 -2.80
C HIS A 44 -0.29 -3.26 -3.29
N PHE A 45 -0.08 -3.54 -4.58
CA PHE A 45 -0.57 -4.75 -5.26
C PHE A 45 0.50 -5.86 -5.40
N ASP A 46 1.46 -5.92 -4.49
CA ASP A 46 2.49 -6.98 -4.52
C ASP A 46 1.95 -8.28 -3.89
N ASN A 47 2.81 -9.30 -3.75
CA ASN A 47 2.40 -10.66 -3.34
C ASN A 47 1.57 -10.72 -2.05
N GLU A 48 1.82 -9.80 -1.10
CA GLU A 48 1.13 -9.78 0.19
C GLU A 48 -0.13 -8.89 0.19
N MET A 49 -0.29 -8.03 -0.83
CA MET A 49 -1.33 -7.01 -0.94
C MET A 49 -1.63 -6.31 0.40
N LEU A 50 -0.76 -5.40 0.86
CA LEU A 50 -0.91 -4.77 2.16
C LEU A 50 -1.51 -3.37 2.07
N ILE A 51 -2.14 -2.97 3.18
CA ILE A 51 -2.54 -1.61 3.50
C ILE A 51 -1.73 -1.18 4.72
N ASP A 52 -1.10 -0.01 4.63
CA ASP A 52 -0.41 0.62 5.74
C ASP A 52 -1.04 1.99 5.97
N LEU A 53 -1.72 2.13 7.11
CA LEU A 53 -2.43 3.34 7.49
C LEU A 53 -1.52 4.36 8.17
N SER A 54 -0.28 3.98 8.44
CA SER A 54 0.68 4.76 9.22
C SER A 54 2.03 4.74 8.53
N THR A 55 2.10 4.96 7.22
CA THR A 55 3.37 5.05 6.51
C THR A 55 4.01 6.41 6.85
N PRO A 56 4.95 6.49 7.80
CA PRO A 56 5.43 7.79 8.29
C PRO A 56 6.50 8.36 7.35
N TYR A 57 7.13 7.52 6.52
CA TYR A 57 8.39 7.85 5.87
C TYR A 57 8.26 7.99 4.36
N ILE A 58 7.18 8.63 3.89
CA ILE A 58 7.01 8.84 2.44
C ILE A 58 8.13 9.72 1.86
N GLU A 59 8.70 10.64 2.66
CA GLU A 59 9.80 11.51 2.24
C GLU A 59 11.10 10.73 1.99
N ASP A 60 11.45 9.78 2.87
CA ASP A 60 12.69 9.01 2.75
C ASP A 60 12.68 8.07 1.53
N ILE A 61 11.49 7.61 1.11
CA ILE A 61 11.36 6.77 -0.08
C ILE A 61 11.36 7.57 -1.39
N VAL A 62 11.18 8.90 -1.39
CA VAL A 62 11.12 9.70 -2.63
C VAL A 62 12.42 9.64 -3.43
N GLU A 63 13.56 9.77 -2.75
CA GLU A 63 14.86 9.90 -3.41
C GLU A 63 15.25 8.66 -4.21
N GLU A 64 14.85 7.49 -3.74
CA GLU A 64 15.19 6.19 -4.36
C GLU A 64 14.11 5.67 -5.32
N SER A 65 12.97 6.36 -5.41
CA SER A 65 11.78 5.84 -6.07
C SER A 65 11.32 6.66 -7.28
N ASN A 66 10.32 6.15 -8.00
CA ASN A 66 9.74 6.81 -9.17
C ASN A 66 8.41 7.48 -8.86
N PHE A 67 8.40 8.34 -7.84
CA PHE A 67 7.19 9.04 -7.40
C PHE A 67 6.61 9.92 -8.50
N ARG A 68 5.30 9.83 -8.67
CA ARG A 68 4.52 10.68 -9.56
C ARG A 68 3.25 11.09 -8.85
N GLU A 69 2.94 12.38 -8.87
CA GLU A 69 1.62 12.86 -8.46
C GLU A 69 0.55 12.24 -9.37
N ILE A 70 -0.54 11.83 -8.76
CA ILE A 70 -1.71 11.30 -9.44
C ILE A 70 -2.97 12.04 -8.97
N PRO A 71 -4.00 12.19 -9.82
CA PRO A 71 -5.25 12.78 -9.39
C PRO A 71 -5.95 11.94 -8.30
N PRO A 72 -6.66 12.55 -7.33
CA PRO A 72 -7.41 11.83 -6.30
C PRO A 72 -8.41 10.80 -6.88
N LYS A 73 -9.06 11.12 -8.00
CA LYS A 73 -9.95 10.20 -8.72
C LYS A 73 -9.24 8.91 -9.14
N LYS A 74 -7.96 8.98 -9.51
CA LYS A 74 -7.14 7.82 -9.89
C LYS A 74 -6.78 7.00 -8.65
N PHE A 75 -6.39 7.66 -7.55
CA PHE A 75 -6.12 6.99 -6.27
C PHE A 75 -7.35 6.21 -5.80
N LEU A 76 -8.52 6.86 -5.70
CA LEU A 76 -9.77 6.22 -5.27
C LEU A 76 -10.18 5.04 -6.17
N LYS A 77 -9.97 5.15 -7.48
CA LYS A 77 -10.23 4.06 -8.42
C LYS A 77 -9.33 2.85 -8.11
N GLN A 78 -8.05 3.07 -7.87
CA GLN A 78 -7.10 2.00 -7.54
C GLN A 78 -7.38 1.41 -6.16
N PHE A 79 -7.75 2.24 -5.17
CA PHE A 79 -8.12 1.77 -3.85
C PHE A 79 -9.36 0.85 -3.88
N LYS A 80 -10.40 1.21 -4.65
CA LYS A 80 -11.57 0.33 -4.83
C LYS A 80 -11.19 -1.00 -5.48
N LYS A 81 -10.27 -0.97 -6.45
CA LYS A 81 -9.74 -2.19 -7.09
C LYS A 81 -8.99 -3.05 -6.06
N PHE A 82 -8.10 -2.44 -5.27
CA PHE A 82 -7.36 -3.08 -4.19
C PHE A 82 -8.29 -3.79 -3.20
N LYS A 83 -9.35 -3.10 -2.73
CA LYS A 83 -10.33 -3.70 -1.82
C LYS A 83 -11.00 -4.95 -2.38
N LYS A 84 -11.31 -4.96 -3.68
CA LYS A 84 -11.94 -6.11 -4.35
C LYS A 84 -10.95 -7.29 -4.40
N GLU A 85 -9.75 -7.05 -4.89
CA GLU A 85 -8.73 -8.10 -5.05
C GLU A 85 -8.25 -8.66 -3.70
N LYS A 86 -8.07 -7.80 -2.68
CA LYS A 86 -7.72 -8.27 -1.33
C LYS A 86 -8.80 -9.20 -0.74
N LYS A 87 -10.08 -8.89 -0.97
CA LYS A 87 -11.19 -9.75 -0.54
C LYS A 87 -11.17 -11.10 -1.27
N GLU A 88 -10.92 -11.10 -2.58
CA GLU A 88 -10.80 -12.33 -3.37
C GLU A 88 -9.62 -13.19 -2.89
N ASN A 89 -8.45 -12.57 -2.61
CA ASN A 89 -7.30 -13.30 -2.07
C ASN A 89 -7.57 -13.92 -0.69
N ILE A 90 -8.23 -13.20 0.22
CA ILE A 90 -8.61 -13.76 1.53
C ILE A 90 -9.51 -14.99 1.37
N LEU A 91 -10.49 -14.93 0.46
CA LEU A 91 -11.37 -16.08 0.19
C LEU A 91 -10.57 -17.28 -0.35
N LEU A 92 -9.65 -17.05 -1.30
CA LEU A 92 -8.79 -18.10 -1.84
C LEU A 92 -7.85 -18.70 -0.79
N GLU A 93 -7.32 -17.88 0.13
CA GLU A 93 -6.51 -18.34 1.26
C GLU A 93 -7.33 -19.21 2.21
N MET A 94 -8.56 -18.80 2.54
CA MET A 94 -9.47 -19.61 3.34
C MET A 94 -9.78 -20.96 2.69
N ASP A 95 -10.09 -20.98 1.39
CA ASP A 95 -10.36 -22.22 0.64
C ASP A 95 -9.14 -23.16 0.65
N ARG A 96 -7.93 -22.61 0.48
CA ARG A 96 -6.68 -23.38 0.56
C ARG A 96 -6.46 -24.01 1.94
N LEU A 97 -6.75 -23.27 3.02
CA LEU A 97 -6.66 -23.79 4.38
C LEU A 97 -7.67 -24.91 4.63
N ILE A 98 -8.90 -24.77 4.13
CA ILE A 98 -9.94 -25.81 4.23
C ILE A 98 -9.49 -27.08 3.50
N LEU A 99 -8.96 -26.95 2.28
CA LEU A 99 -8.44 -28.09 1.53
C LEU A 99 -7.27 -28.76 2.27
N ALA A 100 -6.34 -27.96 2.81
CA ALA A 100 -5.22 -28.50 3.59
C ALA A 100 -5.71 -29.27 4.84
N ASP A 101 -6.72 -28.76 5.56
CA ASP A 101 -7.32 -29.46 6.71
C ASP A 101 -7.97 -30.80 6.31
N ILE A 102 -8.67 -30.83 5.17
CA ILE A 102 -9.24 -32.08 4.62
C ILE A 102 -8.12 -33.09 4.28
N GLU A 103 -7.03 -32.65 3.64
CA GLU A 103 -5.90 -33.52 3.31
C GLU A 103 -5.19 -34.05 4.57
N LEU A 104 -4.97 -33.20 5.57
CA LEU A 104 -4.35 -33.61 6.83
C LEU A 104 -5.19 -34.66 7.57
N LYS A 105 -6.52 -34.58 7.50
CA LYS A 105 -7.42 -35.58 8.11
C LYS A 105 -7.37 -36.95 7.44
N LYS A 106 -6.88 -37.05 6.20
CA LYS A 106 -6.70 -38.34 5.49
C LYS A 106 -5.45 -39.09 5.91
N ILE A 107 -4.53 -38.42 6.61
CA ILE A 107 -3.31 -39.06 7.10
C ILE A 107 -3.70 -40.06 8.20
N PRO A 108 -3.35 -41.35 8.07
CA PRO A 108 -3.63 -42.34 9.11
C PRO A 108 -3.00 -41.90 10.42
N LYS A 109 -3.79 -41.92 11.51
CA LYS A 109 -3.25 -41.71 12.85
C LYS A 109 -2.34 -42.90 13.17
N GLN A 110 -1.04 -42.62 13.34
CA GLN A 110 -0.08 -43.57 13.90
C GLN A 110 -0.43 -43.92 15.34
#